data_AF-A0A937MSI6-F1
#
_entry.id   AF-A0A937MSI6-F1
#
_cell.length_a   1.000
_cell.length_b   1.000
_cell.length_c   1.000
_cell.angle_alpha   90.00
_cell.angle_beta   90.00
_cell.angle_gamma   90.00
#
_symmetry.space_group_name_H-M   'P 1'
#
loop_
_entity.id
_entity.type
_entity.pdbx_description
1 polymer ?
#
loop_
_entity_poly.entity_id
_entity_poly.type
_entity_poly.pdbx_seq_one_letter_code
_entity_poly.pdbx_strand_id
1 'polypeptide(L)'
;MKTTPVKLTFCVILGALLALPCFGAIVINSSTTSWIPVVYGASTPDPIEDQQTGLVSGDLVGDTNHPAFYSQFDDNGTPDILTDGTLAFRVRLNSVKNESKMEFNYNLFIGMDADRNGSLDLFVGIDNNPNGSGQLAIWDPGPGANDGPSTTSIVSPPLITFAEAVGINYHFALVDATLDPAATSYDLDGAGNTDAFISFSFDFSFIVNLLSTNGISIDQNSGMNYVMATATQDNSLNMDLNGVDGGIDSLLTFTALGATSETVSANGDSVPEPAVMALVGIGGLSLLISKRLRKDQTLD
;
A
#
# COMPACT_ATOMS: atom_id res chain seq x y z
N MET A 1 -22.53 -53.87 -43.79
CA MET A 1 -22.63 -52.86 -42.72
C MET A 1 -21.34 -52.87 -41.93
N LYS A 2 -20.50 -51.83 -42.07
CA LYS A 2 -19.26 -51.66 -41.29
C LYS A 2 -19.56 -50.70 -40.14
N THR A 3 -19.42 -51.17 -38.90
CA THR A 3 -19.54 -50.37 -37.68
C THR A 3 -18.17 -49.79 -37.34
N THR A 4 -18.07 -48.46 -37.33
CA THR A 4 -16.91 -47.71 -36.85
C THR A 4 -17.00 -47.52 -35.32
N PRO A 5 -15.91 -47.72 -34.55
CA PRO A 5 -15.93 -47.49 -33.11
C PRO A 5 -15.69 -46.02 -32.79
N VAL A 6 -16.52 -45.47 -31.90
CA VAL A 6 -16.35 -44.13 -31.33
C VAL A 6 -15.35 -44.24 -30.17
N LYS A 7 -14.19 -43.57 -30.29
CA LYS A 7 -13.23 -43.41 -29.19
C LYS A 7 -13.65 -42.24 -28.31
N LEU A 8 -14.10 -42.55 -27.09
CA LEU A 8 -14.35 -41.56 -26.04
C LEU A 8 -13.01 -41.25 -25.35
N THR A 9 -12.52 -40.01 -25.49
CA THR A 9 -11.29 -39.56 -24.82
C THR A 9 -11.68 -38.86 -23.53
N PHE A 10 -11.33 -39.46 -22.39
CA PHE A 10 -11.43 -38.84 -21.07
C PHE A 10 -10.31 -37.79 -20.93
N CYS A 11 -10.68 -36.53 -20.77
CA CYS A 11 -9.76 -35.46 -20.44
C CYS A 11 -9.70 -35.36 -18.90
N VAL A 12 -8.62 -35.85 -18.30
CA VAL A 12 -8.35 -35.68 -16.86
C VAL A 12 -7.79 -34.27 -16.68
N ILE A 13 -8.59 -33.37 -16.11
CA ILE A 13 -8.12 -32.06 -15.67
C ILE A 13 -7.39 -32.28 -14.34
N LEU A 14 -6.06 -32.24 -14.40
CA LEU A 14 -5.19 -32.22 -13.23
C LEU A 14 -5.22 -30.79 -12.68
N GLY A 15 -6.06 -30.53 -11.67
CA GLY A 15 -6.06 -29.26 -10.95
C GLY A 15 -4.81 -29.17 -10.08
N ALA A 16 -3.91 -28.24 -10.42
CA ALA A 16 -2.82 -27.86 -9.54
C ALA A 16 -3.42 -27.09 -8.35
N LEU A 17 -3.41 -27.72 -7.17
CA LEU A 17 -3.73 -27.06 -5.91
C LEU A 17 -2.56 -26.13 -5.60
N LEU A 18 -2.72 -24.83 -5.83
CA LEU A 18 -1.74 -23.82 -5.42
C LEU A 18 -1.77 -23.77 -3.89
N ALA A 19 -0.70 -24.19 -3.24
CA ALA A 19 -0.48 -23.93 -1.84
C ALA A 19 -0.18 -22.43 -1.69
N LEU A 20 -1.17 -21.67 -1.22
CA LEU A 20 -0.93 -20.28 -0.82
C LEU A 20 0.05 -20.28 0.35
N PRO A 21 1.02 -19.36 0.39
CA PRO A 21 1.88 -19.20 1.55
C PRO A 21 0.99 -18.86 2.75
N CYS A 22 1.01 -19.71 3.77
CA CYS A 22 0.54 -19.35 5.11
C CYS A 22 1.58 -18.38 5.67
N PHE A 23 1.25 -17.09 5.75
CA PHE A 23 2.09 -16.13 6.43
C PHE A 23 1.93 -16.37 7.95
N GLY A 24 3.05 -16.51 8.65
CA GLY A 24 3.01 -16.52 10.12
C GLY A 24 2.62 -15.14 10.65
N ALA A 25 2.24 -15.09 11.93
CA ALA A 25 1.90 -13.83 12.60
C ALA A 25 2.90 -12.72 12.29
N ILE A 26 2.41 -11.52 11.98
CA ILE A 26 3.25 -10.37 11.65
C ILE A 26 4.21 -10.10 12.82
N VAL A 27 5.51 -10.09 12.51
CA VAL A 27 6.55 -9.62 13.41
C VAL A 27 6.92 -8.21 12.98
N ILE A 28 6.44 -7.21 13.72
CA ILE A 28 6.48 -5.79 13.30
C ILE A 28 7.90 -5.25 13.06
N ASN A 29 8.91 -5.86 13.71
CA ASN A 29 10.33 -5.54 13.56
C ASN A 29 11.10 -6.58 12.72
N SER A 30 10.41 -7.34 11.87
CA SER A 30 11.05 -8.30 10.95
C SER A 30 11.87 -7.60 9.86
N SER A 31 12.75 -8.32 9.19
CA SER A 31 13.49 -7.86 8.01
C SER A 31 12.55 -7.43 6.88
N THR A 32 12.91 -6.41 6.09
CA THR A 32 12.23 -5.97 4.86
C THR A 32 11.96 -7.11 3.86
N THR A 33 12.72 -8.20 3.93
CA THR A 33 12.47 -9.42 3.12
C THR A 33 11.12 -10.10 3.40
N SER A 34 10.51 -9.81 4.54
CA SER A 34 9.17 -10.30 4.92
C SER A 34 8.05 -9.31 4.57
N TRP A 35 8.40 -8.14 4.06
CA TRP A 35 7.48 -7.07 3.71
C TRP A 35 7.36 -6.96 2.19
N ILE A 36 6.21 -6.46 1.74
CA ILE A 36 5.91 -6.28 0.34
C ILE A 36 6.12 -4.80 0.02
N PRO A 37 7.05 -4.45 -0.88
CA PRO A 37 7.19 -3.09 -1.38
C PRO A 37 5.87 -2.54 -1.93
N VAL A 38 5.51 -1.32 -1.55
CA VAL A 38 4.40 -0.59 -2.18
C VAL A 38 5.00 0.51 -3.04
N VAL A 39 4.86 0.36 -4.35
CA VAL A 39 5.54 1.21 -5.34
C VAL A 39 4.64 2.35 -5.81
N TYR A 40 5.23 3.51 -6.07
CA TYR A 40 4.54 4.70 -6.59
C TYR A 40 5.00 5.00 -8.02
N GLY A 41 4.04 5.27 -8.91
CA GLY A 41 4.29 5.70 -10.29
C GLY A 41 5.21 4.79 -11.12
N ALA A 42 5.66 5.30 -12.28
CA ALA A 42 6.60 4.63 -13.18
C ALA A 42 8.09 4.96 -12.88
N SER A 43 8.35 5.72 -11.82
CA SER A 43 9.66 6.32 -11.52
C SER A 43 9.90 6.35 -10.01
N THR A 44 10.36 5.23 -9.45
CA THR A 44 10.89 5.12 -8.08
C THR A 44 12.26 5.79 -7.99
N PRO A 45 12.36 6.99 -7.40
CA PRO A 45 12.53 7.20 -5.95
C PRO A 45 11.50 8.16 -5.34
N ASP A 46 11.40 8.17 -4.01
CA ASP A 46 10.92 9.37 -3.31
C ASP A 46 12.05 10.41 -3.31
N PRO A 47 11.86 11.62 -3.84
CA PRO A 47 12.92 12.61 -3.89
C PRO A 47 13.45 12.90 -2.49
N ILE A 48 14.76 13.11 -2.40
CA ILE A 48 15.41 13.42 -1.12
C ILE A 48 15.30 14.92 -0.87
N GLU A 49 15.13 15.33 0.40
CA GLU A 49 15.08 16.73 0.84
C GLU A 49 13.94 17.56 0.22
N ASP A 50 12.83 16.93 -0.15
CA ASP A 50 11.69 17.58 -0.78
C ASP A 50 10.56 17.93 0.21
N GLN A 51 10.72 17.60 1.49
CA GLN A 51 9.83 18.09 2.53
C GLN A 51 9.69 19.64 2.49
N GLN A 52 8.48 20.12 2.72
CA GLN A 52 8.11 21.52 2.46
C GLN A 52 8.09 22.41 3.72
N THR A 53 8.45 21.87 4.88
CA THR A 53 8.41 22.57 6.18
C THR A 53 9.77 23.04 6.68
N GLY A 54 10.86 22.61 6.05
CA GLY A 54 12.23 22.72 6.56
C GLY A 54 12.57 21.73 7.68
N LEU A 55 11.71 20.74 7.96
CA LEU A 55 11.87 19.75 9.03
C LEU A 55 12.27 18.38 8.48
N VAL A 56 13.57 18.19 8.30
CA VAL A 56 14.16 17.00 7.66
C VAL A 56 13.78 15.64 8.30
N SER A 57 13.45 15.59 9.59
CA SER A 57 13.20 14.30 10.26
C SER A 57 11.83 13.65 9.98
N GLY A 58 11.01 14.26 9.11
CA GLY A 58 9.79 13.64 8.59
C GLY A 58 9.78 13.58 7.07
N ASP A 59 10.93 13.79 6.45
CA ASP A 59 11.20 13.50 5.05
C ASP A 59 11.13 11.98 4.86
N LEU A 60 10.33 11.55 3.90
CA LEU A 60 10.24 10.17 3.45
C LEU A 60 11.47 9.92 2.57
N VAL A 61 11.97 8.68 2.58
CA VAL A 61 13.20 8.37 1.85
C VAL A 61 13.10 6.99 1.23
N GLY A 62 13.28 6.93 -0.09
CA GLY A 62 13.37 5.67 -0.81
C GLY A 62 14.04 5.80 -2.16
N ASP A 63 14.64 4.71 -2.63
CA ASP A 63 15.27 4.62 -3.95
C ASP A 63 14.72 3.42 -4.75
N THR A 64 15.24 3.24 -5.96
CA THR A 64 14.84 2.15 -6.86
C THR A 64 15.02 0.75 -6.26
N ASN A 65 15.95 0.57 -5.32
CA ASN A 65 16.26 -0.70 -4.64
C ASN A 65 15.70 -0.77 -3.22
N HIS A 66 15.43 0.37 -2.59
CA HIS A 66 14.96 0.49 -1.20
C HIS A 66 13.70 1.35 -1.17
N PRO A 67 12.52 0.75 -1.33
CA PRO A 67 11.24 1.46 -1.24
C PRO A 67 11.10 2.29 0.04
N ALA A 68 10.48 3.46 -0.07
CA ALA A 68 10.08 4.24 1.10
C ALA A 68 8.91 3.59 1.85
N PHE A 69 8.06 2.82 1.14
CA PHE A 69 6.83 2.25 1.68
C PHE A 69 6.74 0.73 1.48
N TYR A 70 6.29 0.04 2.51
CA TYR A 70 6.01 -1.39 2.49
C TYR A 70 4.71 -1.70 3.23
N SER A 71 4.08 -2.80 2.86
CA SER A 71 2.94 -3.39 3.56
C SER A 71 3.19 -4.86 3.90
N GLN A 72 2.41 -5.38 4.84
CA GLN A 72 2.34 -6.80 5.16
C GLN A 72 0.93 -7.12 5.64
N PHE A 73 0.46 -8.33 5.36
CA PHE A 73 -0.83 -8.82 5.85
C PHE A 73 -0.72 -10.23 6.40
N ASP A 74 -1.49 -10.48 7.44
CA ASP A 74 -1.70 -11.79 8.05
C ASP A 74 -3.21 -12.02 8.12
N ASP A 75 -3.68 -13.07 7.45
CA ASP A 75 -5.09 -13.44 7.34
C ASP A 75 -5.64 -14.14 8.61
N ASN A 76 -4.81 -14.23 9.66
CA ASN A 76 -5.13 -14.89 10.94
C ASN A 76 -5.48 -16.39 10.76
N GLY A 77 -5.31 -16.94 9.56
CA GLY A 77 -5.56 -18.33 9.21
C GLY A 77 -7.01 -18.81 9.40
N THR A 78 -8.00 -17.91 9.47
CA THR A 78 -9.40 -18.31 9.68
C THR A 78 -10.05 -18.73 8.36
N PRO A 79 -10.45 -20.01 8.17
CA PRO A 79 -11.03 -20.44 6.91
C PRO A 79 -12.32 -19.68 6.57
N ASP A 80 -12.44 -19.27 5.30
CA ASP A 80 -13.61 -18.59 4.73
C ASP A 80 -13.96 -17.21 5.34
N ILE A 81 -13.09 -16.65 6.18
CA ILE A 81 -13.17 -15.26 6.63
C ILE A 81 -12.08 -14.47 5.90
N LEU A 82 -12.48 -13.43 5.17
CA LEU A 82 -11.59 -12.63 4.32
C LEU A 82 -11.48 -11.18 4.80
N THR A 83 -12.08 -10.88 5.95
CA THR A 83 -12.23 -9.53 6.52
C THR A 83 -11.65 -9.43 7.94
N ASP A 84 -11.03 -10.50 8.44
CA ASP A 84 -10.20 -10.49 9.65
C ASP A 84 -8.73 -10.33 9.28
N GLY A 85 -7.85 -10.55 10.25
CA GLY A 85 -6.42 -10.40 10.06
C GLY A 85 -5.86 -9.05 10.48
N THR A 86 -4.58 -8.86 10.20
CA THR A 86 -3.79 -7.68 10.55
C THR A 86 -3.17 -7.10 9.30
N LEU A 87 -3.41 -5.80 9.06
CA LEU A 87 -2.73 -5.03 8.02
C LEU A 87 -1.65 -4.18 8.66
N ALA A 88 -0.42 -4.34 8.21
CA ALA A 88 0.75 -3.61 8.70
C ALA A 88 1.40 -2.78 7.59
N PHE A 89 2.02 -1.71 8.03
CA PHE A 89 2.71 -0.74 7.20
C PHE A 89 4.11 -0.51 7.77
N ARG A 90 5.07 -0.29 6.88
CA ARG A 90 6.42 0.15 7.22
C ARG A 90 6.84 1.27 6.30
N VAL A 91 7.38 2.31 6.91
CA VAL A 91 7.83 3.52 6.22
C VAL A 91 9.27 3.79 6.58
N ARG A 92 10.08 4.11 5.57
CA ARG A 92 11.44 4.60 5.73
C ARG A 92 11.42 6.13 5.75
N LEU A 93 12.02 6.68 6.78
CA LEU A 93 12.15 8.12 6.99
C LEU A 93 13.63 8.48 7.01
N ASN A 94 13.90 9.72 6.62
CA ASN A 94 15.17 10.35 6.91
C ASN A 94 15.43 10.29 8.43
N SER A 95 16.71 10.34 8.76
CA SER A 95 17.24 10.37 10.10
C SER A 95 16.38 11.06 11.17
N VAL A 96 16.37 10.39 12.32
CA VAL A 96 15.72 10.94 13.51
C VAL A 96 16.52 12.12 14.06
N LYS A 97 15.81 13.22 14.36
CA LYS A 97 16.38 14.41 15.03
C LYS A 97 17.20 14.07 16.28
N ASN A 98 16.88 12.96 16.94
CA ASN A 98 17.61 12.44 18.08
C ASN A 98 17.57 10.91 18.12
N GLU A 99 18.63 10.27 17.61
CA GLU A 99 18.81 8.81 17.62
C GLU A 99 18.77 8.20 19.04
N SER A 100 19.15 8.96 20.06
CA SER A 100 19.12 8.47 21.45
C SER A 100 17.70 8.41 22.04
N LYS A 101 16.75 9.11 21.42
CA LYS A 101 15.36 9.13 21.88
C LYS A 101 14.46 8.23 21.05
N MET A 102 14.79 7.99 19.78
CA MET A 102 13.93 7.25 18.84
C MET A 102 12.48 7.73 18.94
N GLU A 103 12.28 9.05 18.80
CA GLU A 103 10.97 9.69 18.88
C GLU A 103 10.58 10.22 17.51
N PHE A 104 9.46 9.73 16.98
CA PHE A 104 8.78 10.33 15.82
C PHE A 104 7.72 11.31 16.36
N ASN A 105 7.92 12.61 16.13
CA ASN A 105 7.10 13.70 16.70
C ASN A 105 6.25 14.42 15.63
N TYR A 106 5.82 13.66 14.63
CA TYR A 106 5.01 14.12 13.51
C TYR A 106 3.86 13.16 13.29
N ASN A 107 2.98 13.51 12.37
CA ASN A 107 1.94 12.61 11.90
C ASN A 107 2.41 11.90 10.64
N LEU A 108 2.00 10.65 10.51
CA LEU A 108 2.18 9.86 9.30
C LEU A 108 0.80 9.39 8.86
N PHE A 109 0.47 9.66 7.61
CA PHE A 109 -0.80 9.30 7.01
C PHE A 109 -0.59 8.34 5.85
N ILE A 110 -1.32 7.24 5.89
CA ILE A 110 -1.57 6.35 4.76
C ILE A 110 -3.03 6.56 4.37
N GLY A 111 -3.26 7.37 3.34
CA GLY A 111 -4.55 7.51 2.68
C GLY A 111 -4.85 6.29 1.83
N MET A 112 -6.08 5.79 1.89
CA MET A 112 -6.54 4.61 1.16
C MET A 112 -7.63 5.00 0.17
N ASP A 113 -7.42 4.76 -1.11
CA ASP A 113 -8.46 4.73 -2.14
C ASP A 113 -8.89 3.26 -2.32
N ALA A 114 -9.97 2.89 -1.63
CA ALA A 114 -10.42 1.53 -1.46
C ALA A 114 -11.43 1.09 -2.52
N ASP A 115 -12.17 2.04 -3.11
CA ASP A 115 -13.06 1.78 -4.23
C ASP A 115 -12.41 2.04 -5.61
N ARG A 116 -11.22 2.64 -5.62
CA ARG A 116 -10.39 2.98 -6.80
C ARG A 116 -11.03 4.06 -7.67
N ASN A 117 -11.69 5.02 -7.05
CA ASN A 117 -12.28 6.16 -7.75
C ASN A 117 -11.31 7.35 -7.91
N GLY A 118 -10.09 7.25 -7.35
CA GLY A 118 -9.07 8.29 -7.34
C GLY A 118 -9.12 9.21 -6.13
N SER A 119 -10.10 9.04 -5.24
CA SER A 119 -10.29 9.82 -4.01
C SER A 119 -9.96 8.97 -2.79
N LEU A 120 -9.43 9.60 -1.74
CA LEU A 120 -9.11 8.90 -0.50
C LEU A 120 -10.38 8.69 0.34
N ASP A 121 -10.64 7.43 0.70
CA ASP A 121 -11.81 6.96 1.45
C ASP A 121 -11.57 6.88 2.97
N LEU A 122 -10.31 6.72 3.37
CA LEU A 122 -9.89 6.57 4.77
C LEU A 122 -8.43 6.99 4.92
N PHE A 123 -8.07 7.47 6.10
CA PHE A 123 -6.67 7.59 6.50
C PHE A 123 -6.37 6.68 7.68
N VAL A 124 -5.23 6.00 7.65
CA VAL A 124 -4.69 5.25 8.79
C VAL A 124 -3.25 5.69 9.04
N GLY A 125 -2.75 5.59 10.27
CA GLY A 125 -1.37 5.99 10.54
C GLY A 125 -1.08 6.35 11.98
N ILE A 126 -0.20 7.31 12.17
CA ILE A 126 0.38 7.69 13.45
C ILE A 126 0.05 9.16 13.74
N ASP A 127 -0.46 9.42 14.95
CA ASP A 127 -0.78 10.73 15.48
C ASP A 127 0.19 11.06 16.64
N ASN A 128 1.39 11.50 16.29
CA ASN A 128 2.40 11.90 17.26
C ASN A 128 2.61 13.42 17.25
N ASN A 129 1.52 14.17 17.08
CA ASN A 129 1.49 15.62 17.22
C ASN A 129 2.34 16.04 18.44
N PRO A 130 3.23 17.04 18.35
CA PRO A 130 4.19 17.39 19.40
C PRO A 130 3.61 17.72 20.79
N ASN A 131 2.29 17.82 20.93
CA ASN A 131 1.59 18.01 22.21
C ASN A 131 0.68 16.82 22.62
N GLY A 132 0.66 15.74 21.85
CA GLY A 132 -0.15 14.54 22.07
C GLY A 132 0.60 13.43 22.81
N SER A 133 -0.14 12.40 23.22
CA SER A 133 0.42 11.09 23.58
C SER A 133 0.45 10.24 22.32
N GLY A 134 1.64 9.82 21.87
CA GLY A 134 1.77 9.09 20.61
C GLY A 134 0.82 7.90 20.51
N GLN A 135 0.14 7.80 19.36
CA GLN A 135 -0.96 6.87 19.14
C GLN A 135 -1.08 6.49 17.67
N LEU A 136 -1.56 5.28 17.41
CA LEU A 136 -2.05 4.92 16.07
C LEU A 136 -3.48 5.44 15.93
N ALA A 137 -3.86 5.83 14.72
CA ALA A 137 -5.16 6.44 14.49
C ALA A 137 -5.74 6.13 13.11
N ILE A 138 -7.06 6.22 13.02
CA ILE A 138 -7.84 6.13 11.80
C ILE A 138 -8.72 7.38 11.69
N TRP A 139 -8.68 8.06 10.56
CA TRP A 139 -9.41 9.31 10.33
C TRP A 139 -10.39 9.20 9.16
N ASP A 140 -11.45 9.98 9.27
CA ASP A 140 -12.37 10.28 8.16
C ASP A 140 -11.68 11.28 7.22
N PRO A 141 -11.69 11.05 5.90
CA PRO A 141 -11.10 11.97 4.93
C PRO A 141 -11.90 13.29 4.78
N GLY A 142 -13.06 13.41 5.42
CA GLY A 142 -13.82 14.65 5.47
C GLY A 142 -14.49 15.04 4.15
N PRO A 143 -15.00 16.28 4.06
CA PRO A 143 -15.87 16.70 2.96
C PRO A 143 -15.15 17.12 1.67
N GLY A 144 -13.82 17.10 1.67
CA GLY A 144 -12.99 17.41 0.51
C GLY A 144 -13.26 16.45 -0.66
N ALA A 145 -12.80 16.83 -1.86
CA ALA A 145 -12.83 15.89 -2.98
C ALA A 145 -11.82 14.75 -2.75
N ASN A 146 -10.74 15.02 -2.01
CA ASN A 146 -9.72 14.04 -1.63
C ASN A 146 -9.06 13.33 -2.81
N ASP A 147 -9.11 13.90 -4.01
CA ASP A 147 -8.53 13.35 -5.24
C ASP A 147 -7.14 13.92 -5.56
N GLY A 148 -6.69 14.91 -4.79
CA GLY A 148 -5.35 15.49 -4.86
C GLY A 148 -5.02 16.37 -3.65
N PRO A 149 -3.75 16.77 -3.49
CA PRO A 149 -3.25 17.39 -2.26
C PRO A 149 -4.02 18.64 -1.81
N SER A 150 -4.30 19.56 -2.73
CA SER A 150 -5.04 20.81 -2.44
C SER A 150 -6.54 20.61 -2.17
N THR A 151 -7.06 19.40 -2.41
CA THR A 151 -8.47 19.05 -2.20
C THR A 151 -8.67 18.14 -0.99
N THR A 152 -7.59 17.67 -0.39
CA THR A 152 -7.61 16.77 0.75
C THR A 152 -8.11 17.49 1.99
N SER A 153 -9.06 16.88 2.67
CA SER A 153 -9.38 17.17 4.05
C SER A 153 -9.05 15.96 4.94
N ILE A 154 -8.89 16.19 6.23
CA ILE A 154 -8.76 15.14 7.24
C ILE A 154 -9.54 15.63 8.47
N VAL A 155 -10.50 14.84 8.94
CA VAL A 155 -11.31 15.20 10.10
C VAL A 155 -10.51 14.95 11.37
N SER A 156 -10.26 16.00 12.15
CA SER A 156 -9.72 15.90 13.51
C SER A 156 -10.82 16.20 14.55
N PRO A 157 -10.93 15.42 15.64
CA PRO A 157 -10.05 14.31 16.04
C PRO A 157 -10.28 13.03 15.22
N PRO A 158 -9.35 12.04 15.27
CA PRO A 158 -9.52 10.75 14.60
C PRO A 158 -10.79 10.01 15.01
N LEU A 159 -11.31 9.16 14.11
CA LEU A 159 -12.46 8.30 14.36
C LEU A 159 -12.18 7.28 15.47
N ILE A 160 -10.99 6.67 15.43
CA ILE A 160 -10.54 5.64 16.36
C ILE A 160 -9.04 5.84 16.62
N THR A 161 -8.61 5.62 17.86
CA THR A 161 -7.21 5.62 18.25
C THR A 161 -6.83 4.35 19.00
N PHE A 162 -5.54 3.97 18.91
CA PHE A 162 -4.95 2.82 19.58
C PHE A 162 -3.62 3.23 20.22
N ALA A 163 -3.31 2.65 21.37
CA ALA A 163 -2.00 2.85 21.98
C ALA A 163 -0.89 2.24 21.11
N GLU A 164 0.24 2.93 21.01
CA GLU A 164 1.48 2.39 20.46
C GLU A 164 2.05 1.35 21.45
N ALA A 165 1.90 0.06 21.12
CA ALA A 165 2.50 -1.04 21.86
C ALA A 165 3.80 -1.48 21.16
N VAL A 166 4.91 -0.94 21.65
CA VAL A 166 6.26 -1.19 21.11
C VAL A 166 6.56 -2.69 21.01
N GLY A 167 6.94 -3.14 19.81
CA GLY A 167 7.24 -4.54 19.49
C GLY A 167 6.01 -5.40 19.22
N ILE A 168 4.79 -4.84 19.30
CA ILE A 168 3.53 -5.53 19.01
C ILE A 168 2.88 -4.93 17.76
N ASN A 169 2.30 -3.73 17.87
CA ASN A 169 1.62 -3.03 16.77
C ASN A 169 2.37 -1.76 16.33
N TYR A 170 3.52 -1.47 16.94
CA TYR A 170 4.34 -0.30 16.66
C TYR A 170 5.82 -0.62 16.88
N HIS A 171 6.69 -0.10 16.03
CA HIS A 171 8.14 -0.19 16.19
C HIS A 171 8.83 0.95 15.43
N PHE A 172 9.76 1.64 16.09
CA PHE A 172 10.56 2.69 15.48
C PHE A 172 12.04 2.46 15.80
N ALA A 173 12.86 2.28 14.76
CA ALA A 173 14.26 1.90 14.88
C ALA A 173 15.09 2.45 13.71
N LEU A 174 16.37 2.70 13.96
CA LEU A 174 17.31 2.99 12.88
C LEU A 174 17.42 1.80 11.94
N VAL A 175 17.60 2.07 10.65
CA VAL A 175 17.83 1.03 9.65
C VAL A 175 19.18 0.36 9.93
N ASP A 176 19.18 -0.97 9.95
CA ASP A 176 20.39 -1.78 10.14
C ASP A 176 20.35 -3.05 9.26
N ALA A 177 21.40 -3.88 9.35
CA ALA A 177 21.50 -5.13 8.59
C ALA A 177 20.43 -6.18 8.96
N THR A 178 19.76 -6.03 10.10
CA THR A 178 18.69 -6.93 10.55
C THR A 178 17.35 -6.51 9.95
N LEU A 179 17.07 -5.21 9.94
CA LEU A 179 15.84 -4.64 9.41
C LEU A 179 15.87 -4.52 7.89
N ASP A 180 17.02 -4.18 7.29
CA ASP A 180 17.21 -4.13 5.84
C ASP A 180 18.48 -4.87 5.41
N PRO A 181 18.43 -6.22 5.30
CA PRO A 181 19.62 -7.01 4.95
C PRO A 181 20.08 -6.82 3.50
N ALA A 182 19.22 -6.27 2.64
CA ALA A 182 19.57 -5.95 1.25
C ALA A 182 20.27 -4.59 1.11
N ALA A 183 20.17 -3.72 2.13
CA ALA A 183 20.75 -2.39 2.09
C ALA A 183 22.27 -2.40 1.99
N THR A 184 22.76 -1.63 1.03
CA THR A 184 24.18 -1.29 0.87
C THR A 184 24.55 0.03 1.55
N SER A 185 23.55 0.87 1.84
CA SER A 185 23.63 2.07 2.68
C SER A 185 22.40 2.15 3.60
N TYR A 186 22.62 2.57 4.85
CA TYR A 186 21.54 2.86 5.81
C TYR A 186 21.22 4.36 5.89
N ASP A 187 21.89 5.14 5.07
CA ASP A 187 21.78 6.59 4.91
C ASP A 187 21.59 6.79 3.40
N LEU A 188 20.33 6.80 2.94
CA LEU A 188 20.03 6.87 1.49
C LEU A 188 20.11 8.29 0.96
N ASP A 189 19.84 9.29 1.80
CA ASP A 189 19.96 10.70 1.42
C ASP A 189 21.43 11.19 1.38
N GLY A 190 22.33 10.47 2.05
CA GLY A 190 23.74 10.81 2.15
C GLY A 190 24.00 12.00 3.08
N ALA A 191 23.04 12.33 3.96
CA ALA A 191 23.13 13.48 4.87
C ALA A 191 24.00 13.20 6.12
N GLY A 192 24.51 11.98 6.27
CA GLY A 192 25.48 11.60 7.30
C GLY A 192 24.84 11.04 8.57
N ASN A 193 23.53 10.76 8.55
CA ASN A 193 22.80 10.15 9.66
C ASN A 193 22.08 8.91 9.15
N THR A 194 21.81 7.95 10.04
CA THR A 194 21.13 6.71 9.65
C THR A 194 19.64 6.97 9.49
N ASP A 195 19.04 6.50 8.40
CA ASP A 195 17.60 6.46 8.19
C ASP A 195 16.90 5.67 9.30
N ALA A 196 15.59 5.83 9.43
CA ALA A 196 14.79 5.07 10.36
C ALA A 196 13.62 4.35 9.68
N PHE A 197 13.28 3.16 10.18
CA PHE A 197 12.00 2.53 9.89
C PHE A 197 11.02 2.77 11.02
N ILE A 198 9.83 3.21 10.64
CA ILE A 198 8.64 3.17 11.48
C ILE A 198 7.69 2.10 10.94
N SER A 199 7.26 1.18 11.79
CA SER A 199 6.37 0.07 11.42
C SER A 199 5.19 0.05 12.37
N PHE A 200 3.98 -0.11 11.85
CA PHE A 200 2.76 -0.13 12.65
C PHE A 200 1.67 -1.00 12.01
N SER A 201 0.69 -1.42 12.79
CA SER A 201 -0.38 -2.32 12.31
C SER A 201 -1.74 -2.05 12.91
N PHE A 202 -2.78 -2.44 12.17
CA PHE A 202 -4.18 -2.36 12.55
C PHE A 202 -4.89 -3.70 12.33
N ASP A 203 -5.91 -3.99 13.15
CA ASP A 203 -6.82 -5.08 12.83
C ASP A 203 -7.60 -4.70 11.56
N PHE A 204 -7.52 -5.53 10.52
CA PHE A 204 -8.12 -5.24 9.22
C PHE A 204 -9.65 -5.10 9.32
N SER A 205 -10.27 -5.80 10.27
CA SER A 205 -11.70 -5.69 10.52
C SER A 205 -12.16 -4.27 10.89
N PHE A 206 -11.34 -3.44 11.55
CA PHE A 206 -11.70 -2.05 11.81
C PHE A 206 -11.78 -1.24 10.51
N ILE A 207 -10.82 -1.44 9.61
CA ILE A 207 -10.76 -0.78 8.30
C ILE A 207 -11.97 -1.21 7.46
N VAL A 208 -12.23 -2.51 7.35
CA VAL A 208 -13.39 -3.07 6.64
C VAL A 208 -14.70 -2.48 7.17
N ASN A 209 -14.87 -2.46 8.51
CA ASN A 209 -16.09 -1.96 9.13
C ASN A 209 -16.29 -0.46 8.85
N LEU A 210 -15.25 0.36 8.96
CA LEU A 210 -15.34 1.80 8.70
C LEU A 210 -15.69 2.08 7.22
N LEU A 211 -14.99 1.45 6.28
CA LEU A 211 -15.29 1.58 4.85
C LEU A 211 -16.72 1.12 4.52
N SER A 212 -17.20 0.07 5.18
CA SER A 212 -18.58 -0.41 4.99
C SER A 212 -19.64 0.62 5.40
N THR A 213 -19.35 1.49 6.38
CA THR A 213 -20.26 2.59 6.76
C THR A 213 -20.41 3.63 5.66
N ASN A 214 -19.41 3.74 4.79
CA ASN A 214 -19.41 4.59 3.59
C ASN A 214 -19.91 3.84 2.33
N GLY A 215 -20.40 2.62 2.48
CA GLY A 215 -20.91 1.79 1.37
C GLY A 215 -19.82 1.11 0.55
N ILE A 216 -18.58 1.11 1.02
CA ILE A 216 -17.44 0.49 0.36
C ILE A 216 -17.20 -0.89 1.00
N SER A 217 -17.24 -1.94 0.18
CA SER A 217 -17.01 -3.31 0.64
C SER A 217 -15.66 -3.79 0.15
N ILE A 218 -14.76 -4.08 1.09
CA ILE A 218 -13.45 -4.68 0.81
C ILE A 218 -13.24 -5.97 1.60
N ASP A 219 -12.32 -6.79 1.10
CA ASP A 219 -11.77 -7.99 1.73
C ASP A 219 -10.26 -8.06 1.45
N GLN A 220 -9.58 -9.10 1.95
CA GLN A 220 -8.13 -9.25 1.78
C GLN A 220 -7.65 -9.34 0.31
N ASN A 221 -8.56 -9.62 -0.63
CA ASN A 221 -8.26 -9.73 -2.06
C ASN A 221 -8.62 -8.45 -2.83
N SER A 222 -9.27 -7.49 -2.18
CA SER A 222 -9.68 -6.23 -2.78
C SER A 222 -8.45 -5.35 -3.02
N GLY A 223 -8.25 -4.94 -4.27
CA GLY A 223 -7.16 -4.04 -4.63
C GLY A 223 -7.44 -2.61 -4.18
N MET A 224 -6.45 -2.00 -3.54
CA MET A 224 -6.50 -0.63 -3.02
C MET A 224 -5.30 0.15 -3.53
N ASN A 225 -5.46 1.47 -3.61
CA ASN A 225 -4.36 2.38 -3.87
C ASN A 225 -4.06 3.18 -2.60
N TYR A 226 -2.79 3.55 -2.43
CA TYR A 226 -2.33 4.30 -1.26
C TYR A 226 -1.73 5.63 -1.66
N VAL A 227 -1.90 6.61 -0.77
CA VAL A 227 -1.15 7.87 -0.76
C VAL A 227 -0.49 7.98 0.61
N MET A 228 0.82 8.11 0.64
CA MET A 228 1.59 8.26 1.89
C MET A 228 2.11 9.67 2.03
N ALA A 229 1.96 10.24 3.22
CA ALA A 229 2.41 11.59 3.51
C ALA A 229 2.73 11.76 4.99
N THR A 230 3.63 12.68 5.30
CA THR A 230 3.89 13.13 6.67
C THR A 230 3.29 14.52 6.90
N ALA A 231 3.06 14.87 8.17
CA ALA A 231 2.52 16.17 8.52
C ALA A 231 2.92 16.64 9.92
N THR A 232 2.92 17.95 10.11
CA THR A 232 3.10 18.59 11.42
C THR A 232 1.82 18.68 12.25
N GLN A 233 0.67 18.52 11.60
CA GLN A 233 -0.66 18.63 12.20
C GLN A 233 -1.57 17.51 11.69
N ASP A 234 -2.63 17.20 12.42
CA ASP A 234 -3.45 15.99 12.23
C ASP A 234 -4.61 16.18 11.25
N ASN A 235 -4.66 17.33 10.58
CA ASN A 235 -5.77 17.75 9.73
C ASN A 235 -5.34 18.17 8.31
N SER A 236 -4.10 17.90 7.92
CA SER A 236 -3.58 18.23 6.58
C SER A 236 -2.38 17.38 6.21
N LEU A 237 -2.15 17.16 4.92
CA LEU A 237 -0.88 16.66 4.38
C LEU A 237 0.01 17.87 4.11
N ASN A 238 1.04 18.10 4.92
CA ASN A 238 1.76 19.39 4.85
C ASN A 238 3.26 19.35 5.06
N MET A 239 3.86 18.17 5.26
CA MET A 239 5.30 18.04 5.39
C MET A 239 5.87 17.44 4.12
N ASP A 240 5.49 16.22 3.81
CA ASP A 240 6.02 15.48 2.67
C ASP A 240 4.97 14.54 2.07
N LEU A 241 5.11 14.23 0.78
CA LEU A 241 4.19 13.43 -0.02
C LEU A 241 4.99 12.43 -0.87
N ASN A 242 4.86 11.15 -0.54
CA ASN A 242 5.68 10.10 -1.13
C ASN A 242 5.54 10.03 -2.67
N GLY A 243 6.69 9.89 -3.34
CA GLY A 243 6.80 9.66 -4.78
C GLY A 243 6.69 10.93 -5.62
N VAL A 244 6.70 12.12 -5.00
CA VAL A 244 6.58 13.42 -5.68
C VAL A 244 7.52 14.42 -5.03
N ASP A 245 8.26 15.18 -5.83
CA ASP A 245 9.10 16.30 -5.37
C ASP A 245 8.19 17.43 -4.83
N GLY A 246 7.91 17.35 -3.52
CA GLY A 246 6.96 18.19 -2.81
C GLY A 246 5.51 17.98 -3.26
N GLY A 247 4.83 19.05 -3.67
CA GLY A 247 3.50 18.95 -4.27
C GLY A 247 2.31 18.94 -3.30
N ILE A 248 2.49 19.20 -2.00
CA ILE A 248 1.37 19.26 -1.02
C ILE A 248 0.30 20.32 -1.35
N ASP A 249 0.66 21.36 -2.12
CA ASP A 249 -0.24 22.43 -2.57
C ASP A 249 -0.68 22.27 -4.04
N SER A 250 -0.40 21.12 -4.65
CA SER A 250 -0.69 20.90 -6.07
C SER A 250 -2.19 20.86 -6.37
N LEU A 251 -2.56 21.45 -7.51
CA LEU A 251 -3.91 21.38 -8.08
C LEU A 251 -4.14 20.12 -8.93
N LEU A 252 -3.10 19.30 -9.13
CA LEU A 252 -3.21 18.03 -9.83
C LEU A 252 -3.75 16.95 -8.89
N THR A 253 -4.48 15.99 -9.45
CA THR A 253 -4.87 14.76 -8.72
C THR A 253 -3.64 13.97 -8.29
N PHE A 254 -3.74 13.16 -7.24
CA PHE A 254 -2.65 12.29 -6.78
C PHE A 254 -2.11 11.41 -7.92
N THR A 255 -3.00 10.79 -8.71
CA THR A 255 -2.61 9.95 -9.84
C THR A 255 -1.85 10.71 -10.91
N ALA A 256 -2.27 11.94 -11.22
CA ALA A 256 -1.57 12.79 -12.19
C ALA A 256 -0.20 13.28 -11.69
N LEU A 257 0.00 13.33 -10.38
CA LEU A 257 1.29 13.64 -9.76
C LEU A 257 2.23 12.42 -9.70
N GLY A 258 1.66 11.21 -9.72
CA GLY A 258 2.41 9.99 -9.38
C GLY A 258 2.46 9.71 -7.88
N ALA A 259 1.69 10.46 -7.07
CA ALA A 259 1.57 10.29 -5.62
C ALA A 259 0.68 9.10 -5.20
N THR A 260 0.11 8.39 -6.16
CA THR A 260 -0.72 7.20 -5.91
C THR A 260 0.11 5.94 -6.13
N SER A 261 0.06 5.01 -5.18
CA SER A 261 0.71 3.70 -5.32
C SER A 261 0.10 2.89 -6.45
N GLU A 262 0.81 1.85 -6.88
CA GLU A 262 0.20 0.76 -7.63
C GLU A 262 -0.93 0.11 -6.82
N THR A 263 -1.85 -0.55 -7.53
CA THR A 263 -2.98 -1.24 -6.90
C THR A 263 -2.51 -2.55 -6.28
N VAL A 264 -2.57 -2.64 -4.95
CA VAL A 264 -2.20 -3.84 -4.20
C VAL A 264 -3.36 -4.29 -3.33
N SER A 265 -3.55 -5.61 -3.21
CA SER A 265 -4.49 -6.14 -2.22
C SER A 265 -3.88 -6.08 -0.81
N ALA A 266 -4.67 -6.38 0.22
CA ALA A 266 -4.12 -6.52 1.57
C ALA A 266 -3.03 -7.61 1.60
N ASN A 267 -3.26 -8.73 0.90
CA ASN A 267 -2.27 -9.80 0.71
C ASN A 267 -1.03 -9.38 -0.10
N GLY A 268 -0.98 -8.15 -0.60
CA GLY A 268 0.10 -7.59 -1.39
C GLY A 268 0.22 -8.19 -2.79
N ASP A 269 -0.83 -8.85 -3.27
CA ASP A 269 -0.93 -9.21 -4.67
C ASP A 269 -1.19 -7.95 -5.49
N SER A 270 -0.42 -7.76 -6.56
CA SER A 270 -0.76 -6.74 -7.56
C SER A 270 -2.10 -7.11 -8.19
N VAL A 271 -3.07 -6.20 -8.11
CA VAL A 271 -4.41 -6.41 -8.68
C VAL A 271 -4.48 -5.65 -10.00
N PRO A 272 -4.50 -6.33 -11.17
CA PRO A 272 -4.57 -5.66 -12.45
C PRO A 272 -5.80 -4.77 -12.53
N GLU A 273 -5.63 -3.54 -13.03
CA GLU A 273 -6.76 -2.66 -13.25
C GLU A 273 -7.78 -3.32 -14.20
N PRO A 274 -9.10 -3.14 -13.97
CA PRO A 274 -10.15 -3.78 -14.78
C PRO A 274 -10.01 -3.53 -16.29
N ALA A 275 -9.44 -2.39 -16.70
CA ALA A 275 -9.19 -2.05 -18.10
C ALA A 275 -8.19 -3.00 -18.79
N VAL A 276 -7.18 -3.48 -18.06
CA VAL A 276 -6.17 -4.41 -18.59
C VAL A 276 -6.79 -5.79 -18.84
N MET A 277 -7.65 -6.24 -17.92
CA MET A 277 -8.38 -7.51 -18.05
C MET A 277 -9.38 -7.48 -19.22
N ALA A 278 -10.08 -6.35 -19.41
CA ALA A 278 -10.97 -6.16 -20.55
C ALA A 278 -10.21 -6.19 -21.89
N LEU A 279 -9.03 -5.59 -21.97
CA LEU A 279 -8.21 -5.56 -23.19
C LEU A 279 -7.67 -6.95 -23.56
N VAL A 280 -7.19 -7.73 -22.58
CA VAL A 280 -6.74 -9.12 -22.80
C VAL A 280 -7.91 -10.03 -23.20
N GLY A 281 -9.08 -9.85 -22.57
CA GLY A 281 -10.30 -10.59 -22.90
C GLY A 281 -10.80 -10.30 -24.33
N ILE A 282 -10.85 -9.03 -24.73
CA ILE A 282 -11.27 -8.61 -26.08
C ILE A 282 -10.25 -9.03 -27.14
N GLY A 283 -8.94 -8.89 -26.85
CA GLY A 283 -7.87 -9.33 -27.74
C GLY A 283 -7.89 -10.84 -27.99
N GLY A 284 -8.08 -11.64 -26.94
CA GLY A 284 -8.22 -13.10 -27.04
C GLY A 284 -9.45 -13.52 -27.85
N LEU A 285 -10.59 -12.86 -27.63
CA LEU A 285 -11.82 -13.14 -28.38
C LEU A 285 -11.69 -12.78 -29.86
N SER A 286 -11.03 -11.66 -30.17
CA SER A 286 -10.76 -11.19 -31.53
C SER A 286 -9.84 -12.15 -32.31
N LEU A 287 -8.85 -12.74 -31.63
CA LEU A 287 -7.98 -13.77 -32.19
C LEU A 287 -8.71 -15.11 -32.44
N LEU A 288 -9.65 -15.48 -31.57
CA LEU A 288 -10.45 -16.68 -31.74
C LEU A 288 -11.47 -16.55 -32.89
N ILE A 289 -12.10 -15.38 -33.01
CA ILE A 289 -13.04 -15.07 -34.10
C ILE A 289 -12.30 -15.04 -35.44
N SER A 290 -11.14 -14.39 -35.53
CA SER A 290 -10.34 -14.33 -36.76
C SER A 290 -9.78 -15.69 -37.19
N LYS A 291 -9.41 -16.57 -36.25
CA LYS A 291 -9.03 -17.96 -36.56
C LYS A 291 -10.20 -18.80 -37.07
N ARG A 292 -11.42 -18.57 -36.55
CA ARG A 292 -12.63 -19.28 -37.01
C ARG A 292 -13.01 -18.88 -38.43
N LEU A 293 -12.97 -17.57 -38.73
CA LEU A 293 -13.28 -17.04 -40.07
C LEU A 293 -12.27 -17.48 -41.14
N ARG A 294 -10.99 -17.67 -40.80
CA ARG A 294 -9.98 -18.18 -41.75
C ARG A 294 -10.17 -19.66 -42.11
N LYS A 295 -10.78 -20.46 -41.24
CA LYS A 295 -11.01 -21.89 -41.50
C LYS A 295 -12.15 -22.13 -42.49
N ASP A 296 -13.08 -21.18 -42.58
CA ASP A 296 -14.23 -21.24 -43.49
C ASP A 296 -13.86 -20.77 -44.92
N GLN A 297 -12.70 -20.14 -45.13
CA GLN A 297 -12.22 -19.67 -46.44
C GLN A 297 -11.30 -20.66 -47.18
N THR A 298 -11.06 -21.85 -46.65
CA THR A 298 -10.21 -22.88 -47.28
C THR A 298 -10.99 -24.10 -47.77
N LEU A 299 -12.30 -23.95 -48.01
CA LEU A 299 -13.16 -24.96 -48.62
C LEU A 299 -13.69 -24.44 -49.95
N ASP A 300 -12.82 -24.34 -50.95
CA ASP A 300 -13.14 -24.30 -52.39
C ASP A 300 -11.99 -24.95 -53.16
#